data_AF-X0XN20-F1
#
_entry.id   AF-X0XN20-F1
#
_cell.length_a   1.000
_cell.length_b   1.000
_cell.length_c   1.000
_cell.angle_alpha   90.00
_cell.angle_beta   90.00
_cell.angle_gamma   90.00
#
_symmetry.space_group_name_H-M   'P 1'
#
loop_
_entity.id
_entity.type
_entity.pdbx_description
1 polymer ?
#
loop_
_entity_poly.entity_id
_entity_poly.type
_entity_poly.pdbx_seq_one_letter_code
_entity_poly.pdbx_strand_id
1 'polypeptide(L)'
;MLADTKQVNSTLGVEEEKTTESYEELRNALVKTVQSVHPSWSDVQTDLLKIANFMMNFDKVISLNYDLLVYWAMLIGNTREGGNRFKDCFVRDETTGKLIFDETAIEYMEMPHGSQRRATLIYYPHGNLVLANEPFGDEVKLSRSTNDCLLEKIVLRWELGGCTPLFVGEGRTRDKMRTIRNSHYLTNVYNRT
;
A
#
# COMPACT_ATOMS: atom_id res chain seq x y z
N MET A 1 -0.07 -5.97 15.76
CA MET A 1 -0.83 -6.72 16.81
C MET A 1 -1.05 -8.18 16.47
N LEU A 2 -1.69 -8.61 15.37
CA LEU A 2 -1.78 -10.06 15.06
C LEU A 2 -0.42 -10.70 14.72
N ALA A 3 0.46 -9.99 14.00
CA ALA A 3 1.83 -10.47 13.74
C ALA A 3 2.65 -10.60 15.03
N ASP A 4 2.63 -9.56 15.88
CA ASP A 4 3.31 -9.57 17.19
C ASP A 4 2.74 -10.65 18.12
N THR A 5 1.42 -10.80 18.17
CA THR A 5 0.76 -11.84 18.97
C THR A 5 1.08 -13.23 18.44
N LYS A 6 1.15 -13.44 17.11
CA LYS A 6 1.53 -14.74 16.51
C LYS A 6 3.00 -15.09 16.77
N GLN A 7 3.91 -14.12 16.73
CA GLN A 7 5.33 -14.33 17.02
C GLN A 7 5.58 -14.56 18.52
N VAL A 8 4.88 -13.82 19.38
CA VAL A 8 4.91 -14.02 20.84
C VAL A 8 4.28 -15.36 21.21
N ASN A 9 3.13 -15.73 20.65
CA ASN A 9 2.46 -17.01 20.90
C ASN A 9 3.27 -18.21 20.38
N SER A 10 3.94 -18.06 19.24
CA SER A 10 4.89 -19.06 18.73
C SER A 10 6.11 -19.22 19.65
N THR A 11 6.58 -18.14 20.26
CA THR A 11 7.69 -18.16 21.24
C THR A 11 7.24 -18.74 22.59
N LEU A 12 5.96 -18.56 22.94
CA LEU A 12 5.37 -19.00 24.22
C LEU A 12 4.66 -20.37 24.15
N GLY A 13 4.57 -21.00 22.99
CA GLY A 13 3.92 -22.31 22.81
C GLY A 13 2.40 -22.31 23.03
N VAL A 14 1.74 -21.18 22.77
CA VAL A 14 0.27 -21.03 22.93
C VAL A 14 -0.40 -21.28 21.58
N GLU A 15 -1.29 -22.28 21.50
CA GLU A 15 -2.05 -22.60 20.28
C GLU A 15 -3.09 -21.50 19.97
N GLU A 16 -3.00 -20.93 18.76
CA GLU A 16 -3.89 -19.87 18.28
C GLU A 16 -4.38 -20.21 16.85
N GLU A 17 -5.09 -21.33 16.71
CA GLU A 17 -5.41 -21.92 15.38
C GLU A 17 -6.55 -21.21 14.64
N LYS A 18 -7.70 -20.95 15.27
CA LYS A 18 -8.92 -20.52 14.52
C LYS A 18 -8.90 -19.10 13.96
N THR A 19 -8.30 -18.13 14.66
CA THR A 19 -8.26 -16.72 14.20
C THR A 19 -7.20 -16.47 13.14
N THR A 20 -6.14 -17.28 13.15
CA THR A 20 -5.06 -17.21 12.18
C THR A 20 -5.51 -17.76 10.83
N GLU A 21 -6.17 -18.92 10.84
CA GLU A 21 -6.60 -19.61 9.62
C GLU A 21 -7.57 -18.77 8.80
N SER A 22 -8.64 -18.25 9.40
CA SER A 22 -9.61 -17.41 8.68
C SER A 22 -9.01 -16.09 8.15
N TYR A 23 -8.01 -15.53 8.84
CA TYR A 23 -7.30 -14.35 8.35
C TYR A 23 -6.44 -14.69 7.12
N GLU A 24 -5.76 -15.82 7.15
CA GLU A 24 -4.96 -16.31 6.01
C GLU A 24 -5.85 -16.68 4.82
N GLU A 25 -7.01 -17.30 5.05
CA GLU A 25 -8.00 -17.60 4.01
C GLU A 25 -8.53 -16.33 3.35
N LEU A 26 -8.98 -15.34 4.14
CA LEU A 26 -9.49 -14.07 3.62
C LEU A 26 -8.42 -13.34 2.81
N ARG A 27 -7.19 -13.30 3.33
CA ARG A 27 -6.04 -12.73 2.63
C ARG A 27 -5.83 -13.44 1.30
N ASN A 28 -5.69 -14.76 1.32
CA ASN A 28 -5.42 -15.55 0.11
C ASN A 28 -6.55 -15.40 -0.92
N ALA A 29 -7.81 -15.31 -0.47
CA ALA A 29 -8.96 -15.07 -1.33
C ALA A 29 -8.90 -13.69 -2.01
N LEU A 30 -8.55 -12.62 -1.27
CA LEU A 30 -8.37 -11.29 -1.84
C LEU A 30 -7.28 -11.28 -2.91
N VAL A 31 -6.12 -11.88 -2.61
CA VAL A 31 -4.99 -11.94 -3.55
C VAL A 31 -5.37 -12.69 -4.82
N LYS A 32 -5.92 -13.89 -4.69
CA LYS A 32 -6.36 -14.70 -5.84
C LYS A 32 -7.43 -13.99 -6.66
N THR A 33 -8.36 -13.31 -6.00
CA THR A 33 -9.39 -12.52 -6.68
C THR A 33 -8.76 -11.41 -7.49
N VAL A 34 -7.87 -10.61 -6.90
CA VAL A 34 -7.18 -9.54 -7.63
C VAL A 34 -6.35 -10.12 -8.78
N GLN A 35 -5.57 -11.18 -8.57
CA GLN A 35 -4.83 -11.85 -9.65
C GLN A 35 -5.72 -12.32 -10.80
N SER A 36 -6.94 -12.79 -10.51
CA SER A 36 -7.85 -13.30 -11.53
C SER A 36 -8.53 -12.22 -12.36
N VAL A 37 -8.71 -11.01 -11.81
CA VAL A 37 -9.47 -9.92 -12.47
C VAL A 37 -8.58 -8.76 -12.91
N HIS A 38 -7.36 -8.65 -12.39
CA HIS A 38 -6.50 -7.51 -12.68
C HIS A 38 -5.98 -7.59 -14.12
N PRO A 39 -6.17 -6.53 -14.93
CA PRO A 39 -5.60 -6.50 -16.27
C PRO A 39 -4.08 -6.48 -16.20
N SER A 40 -3.43 -6.95 -17.26
CA SER A 40 -1.99 -6.79 -17.39
C SER A 40 -1.66 -5.30 -17.54
N TRP A 41 -0.48 -4.88 -17.05
CA TRP A 41 -0.03 -3.49 -17.18
C TRP A 41 -0.07 -3.00 -18.64
N SER A 42 0.35 -3.84 -19.59
CA SER A 42 0.39 -3.53 -21.02
C SER A 42 -0.97 -3.23 -21.61
N ASP A 43 -2.03 -3.88 -21.13
CA ASP A 43 -3.36 -3.75 -21.73
C ASP A 43 -4.05 -2.42 -21.38
N VAL A 44 -3.70 -1.83 -20.23
CA VAL A 44 -4.38 -0.65 -19.69
C VAL A 44 -3.54 0.64 -19.68
N GLN A 45 -2.34 0.65 -20.26
CA GLN A 45 -1.44 1.82 -20.22
C GLN A 45 -2.12 3.13 -20.66
N THR A 46 -2.91 3.07 -21.74
CA THR A 46 -3.63 4.23 -22.28
C THR A 46 -4.67 4.75 -21.29
N ASP A 47 -5.40 3.86 -20.61
CA ASP A 47 -6.42 4.23 -19.63
C ASP A 47 -5.80 4.68 -18.31
N LEU A 48 -4.71 4.07 -17.87
CA LEU A 48 -3.92 4.53 -16.72
C LEU A 48 -3.45 5.97 -16.91
N LEU A 49 -3.08 6.36 -18.13
CA LEU A 49 -2.71 7.74 -18.44
C LEU A 49 -3.90 8.70 -18.32
N LYS A 50 -5.09 8.29 -18.76
CA LYS A 50 -6.33 9.09 -18.59
C LYS A 50 -6.67 9.24 -17.11
N ILE A 51 -6.59 8.14 -16.34
CA ILE A 51 -6.79 8.13 -14.88
C ILE A 51 -5.79 9.06 -14.21
N ALA A 52 -4.51 8.99 -14.57
CA ALA A 52 -3.48 9.89 -14.07
C ALA A 52 -3.81 11.35 -14.34
N ASN A 53 -4.15 11.70 -15.60
CA ASN A 53 -4.51 13.07 -15.96
C ASN A 53 -5.72 13.58 -15.18
N PHE A 54 -6.72 12.72 -14.94
CA PHE A 54 -7.88 13.05 -14.12
C PHE A 54 -7.48 13.31 -12.66
N MET A 55 -6.76 12.36 -12.05
CA MET A 55 -6.33 12.44 -10.65
C MET A 55 -5.41 13.64 -10.35
N MET A 56 -4.58 14.07 -11.30
CA MET A 56 -3.68 15.22 -11.15
C MET A 56 -4.40 16.57 -10.92
N ASN A 57 -5.72 16.62 -11.06
CA ASN A 57 -6.50 17.84 -10.83
C ASN A 57 -6.89 18.04 -9.36
N PHE A 58 -6.70 17.02 -8.52
CA PHE A 58 -7.02 17.04 -7.10
C PHE A 58 -5.76 17.24 -6.26
N ASP A 59 -5.92 17.85 -5.09
CA ASP A 59 -4.82 17.98 -4.13
C ASP A 59 -4.60 16.66 -3.37
N LYS A 60 -5.70 15.90 -3.15
CA LYS A 60 -5.70 14.59 -2.49
C LYS A 60 -6.61 13.62 -3.24
N VAL A 61 -6.14 12.39 -3.42
CA VAL A 61 -6.91 11.25 -3.94
C VAL A 61 -6.88 10.15 -2.89
N ILE A 62 -8.06 9.76 -2.44
CA ILE A 62 -8.24 8.73 -1.41
C ILE A 62 -8.80 7.50 -2.11
N SER A 63 -8.01 6.43 -2.18
CA SER A 63 -8.42 5.18 -2.82
C SER A 63 -8.88 4.17 -1.79
N LEU A 64 -10.14 3.75 -1.91
CA LEU A 64 -10.72 2.63 -1.18
C LEU A 64 -10.64 1.32 -1.97
N ASN A 65 -9.91 1.29 -3.08
CA ASN A 65 -9.66 0.06 -3.82
C ASN A 65 -8.36 -0.60 -3.32
N TYR A 66 -8.41 -1.93 -3.22
CA TYR A 66 -7.22 -2.74 -2.93
C TYR A 66 -6.37 -3.01 -4.19
N ASP A 67 -6.88 -2.74 -5.39
CA ASP A 67 -6.19 -3.00 -6.66
C ASP A 67 -4.95 -2.11 -6.89
N LEU A 68 -4.22 -2.36 -7.98
CA LEU A 68 -3.00 -1.63 -8.33
C LEU A 68 -3.25 -0.45 -9.28
N LEU A 69 -4.48 -0.19 -9.74
CA LEU A 69 -4.75 0.77 -10.81
C LEU A 69 -4.39 2.21 -10.42
N VAL A 70 -4.73 2.64 -9.21
CA VAL A 70 -4.37 3.98 -8.70
C VAL A 70 -2.86 4.11 -8.57
N TYR A 71 -2.19 3.11 -8.00
CA TYR A 71 -0.73 3.07 -7.91
C TYR A 71 -0.08 3.08 -9.31
N TRP A 72 -0.65 2.36 -10.26
CA TRP A 72 -0.19 2.29 -11.64
C TRP A 72 -0.33 3.62 -12.38
N ALA A 73 -1.49 4.27 -12.23
CA ALA A 73 -1.73 5.60 -12.76
C ALA A 73 -0.79 6.64 -12.13
N MET A 74 -0.49 6.49 -10.83
CA MET A 74 0.51 7.30 -10.14
C MET A 74 1.90 7.17 -10.78
N LEU A 75 2.35 5.93 -11.00
CA LEU A 75 3.65 5.65 -11.61
C LEU A 75 3.76 6.22 -13.03
N ILE A 76 2.78 5.96 -13.90
CA ILE A 76 2.82 6.44 -15.29
C ILE A 76 2.76 7.97 -15.33
N GLY A 77 1.93 8.59 -14.49
CA GLY A 77 1.82 10.05 -14.39
C GLY A 77 3.14 10.70 -13.98
N ASN A 78 3.90 10.05 -13.11
CA ASN A 78 5.20 10.53 -12.65
C ASN A 78 6.36 10.29 -13.64
N THR A 79 6.13 9.66 -14.79
CA THR A 79 7.18 9.53 -15.83
C THR A 79 7.37 10.81 -16.65
N ARG A 80 6.38 11.71 -16.65
CA ARG A 80 6.43 12.97 -17.41
C ARG A 80 7.31 14.01 -16.73
N GLU A 81 8.19 14.65 -17.51
CA GLU A 81 9.00 15.77 -17.04
C GLU A 81 8.17 17.06 -16.95
N GLY A 82 8.34 17.81 -15.86
CA GLY A 82 7.57 19.02 -15.57
C GLY A 82 6.09 18.76 -15.26
N GLY A 83 5.45 19.66 -14.50
CA GLY A 83 4.01 19.62 -14.25
C GLY A 83 3.58 19.04 -12.90
N ASN A 84 2.39 18.45 -12.83
CA ASN A 84 1.81 17.94 -11.58
C ASN A 84 2.47 16.61 -11.20
N ARG A 85 2.74 16.40 -9.91
CA ARG A 85 3.36 15.16 -9.42
C ARG A 85 2.51 14.50 -8.36
N PHE A 86 2.45 13.18 -8.43
CA PHE A 86 1.87 12.39 -7.37
C PHE A 86 2.89 12.05 -6.29
N LYS A 87 2.42 12.02 -5.05
CA LYS A 87 3.20 11.69 -3.86
C LYS A 87 2.35 10.85 -2.91
N ASP A 88 2.97 10.02 -2.09
CA ASP A 88 2.27 9.13 -1.15
C ASP A 88 2.97 9.01 0.21
N CYS A 89 3.97 9.87 0.47
CA CYS A 89 4.76 9.92 1.71
C CYS A 89 5.52 8.63 2.05
N PHE A 90 5.72 7.73 1.08
CA PHE A 90 6.68 6.62 1.21
C PHE A 90 8.01 7.03 0.59
N VAL A 91 8.99 7.32 1.43
CA VAL A 91 10.33 7.80 1.06
C VAL A 91 11.34 6.66 1.07
N ARG A 92 12.39 6.77 0.25
CA ARG A 92 13.46 5.78 0.22
C ARG A 92 14.33 5.96 1.45
N ASP A 93 14.38 4.93 2.29
CA ASP A 93 15.35 4.84 3.36
C ASP A 93 16.76 4.62 2.80
N GLU A 94 17.72 5.44 3.22
CA GLU A 94 19.08 5.43 2.67
C GLU A 94 19.87 4.18 3.11
N THR A 95 19.54 3.61 4.27
CA THR A 95 20.27 2.47 4.84
C THR A 95 19.83 1.15 4.21
N THR A 96 18.52 0.93 4.10
CA THR A 96 17.92 -0.32 3.64
C THR A 96 17.51 -0.27 2.17
N GLY A 97 17.40 0.92 1.58
CA GLY A 97 16.87 1.13 0.25
C GLY A 97 15.37 0.86 0.12
N LYS A 98 14.66 0.55 1.21
CA LYS A 98 13.21 0.29 1.21
C LYS A 98 12.43 1.60 1.12
N LEU A 99 11.18 1.54 0.66
CA LEU A 99 10.28 2.68 0.71
C LEU A 99 9.48 2.60 2.02
N ILE A 100 9.72 3.52 2.95
CA ILE A 100 9.12 3.53 4.30
C ILE A 100 8.20 4.74 4.40
N PHE A 101 7.08 4.59 5.11
CA PHE A 101 6.19 5.71 5.39
C PHE A 101 6.86 6.71 6.34
N ASP A 102 6.92 7.97 5.91
CA ASP A 102 7.45 9.08 6.71
C ASP A 102 6.36 10.11 6.95
N GLU A 103 5.85 10.13 8.19
CA GLU A 103 4.81 11.07 8.60
C GLU A 103 5.31 12.52 8.63
N THR A 104 6.61 12.73 8.89
CA THR A 104 7.20 14.06 9.00
C THR A 104 7.31 14.72 7.62
N ALA A 105 7.36 13.91 6.56
CA ALA A 105 7.37 14.39 5.19
C ALA A 105 5.99 14.87 4.69
N ILE A 106 4.89 14.61 5.39
CA ILE A 106 3.52 14.87 4.85
C ILE A 106 3.34 16.34 4.46
N GLU A 107 3.60 17.27 5.37
CA GLU A 107 3.40 18.71 5.12
C GLU A 107 4.29 19.21 3.98
N TYR A 108 5.53 18.72 3.94
CA TYR A 108 6.43 18.98 2.82
C TYR A 108 5.86 18.40 1.51
N MET A 109 5.34 17.18 1.52
CA MET A 109 4.83 16.50 0.33
C MET A 109 3.54 17.13 -0.21
N GLU A 110 2.73 17.82 0.62
CA GLU A 110 1.56 18.58 0.18
C GLU A 110 1.91 19.70 -0.82
N MET A 111 3.14 20.23 -0.79
CA MET A 111 3.55 21.35 -1.63
C MET A 111 4.29 20.89 -2.91
N PRO A 112 4.12 21.55 -4.07
CA PRO A 112 4.94 21.28 -5.25
C PRO A 112 6.41 21.67 -5.01
N HIS A 113 7.35 20.85 -5.47
CA HIS A 113 8.80 21.08 -5.35
C HIS A 113 9.53 21.12 -6.69
N GLY A 114 10.61 21.91 -6.77
CA GLY A 114 11.42 22.00 -7.99
C GLY A 114 10.60 22.50 -9.19
N SER A 115 10.55 21.72 -10.27
CA SER A 115 9.80 22.06 -11.49
C SER A 115 8.31 21.66 -11.45
N GLN A 116 7.81 21.23 -10.30
CA GLN A 116 6.42 20.80 -10.12
C GLN A 116 5.47 22.00 -10.14
N ARG A 117 4.33 21.86 -10.82
CA ARG A 117 3.26 22.88 -10.80
C ARG A 117 2.26 22.65 -9.67
N ARG A 118 1.91 21.38 -9.41
CA ARG A 118 1.05 20.95 -8.31
C ARG A 118 1.54 19.62 -7.75
N ALA A 119 1.19 19.35 -6.50
CA ALA A 119 1.35 18.05 -5.88
C ALA A 119 -0.03 17.45 -5.63
N THR A 120 -0.19 16.17 -5.95
CA THR A 120 -1.39 15.38 -5.62
C THR A 120 -0.98 14.25 -4.69
N LEU A 121 -1.53 14.24 -3.48
CA LEU A 121 -1.29 13.17 -2.53
C LEU A 121 -2.21 11.99 -2.76
N ILE A 122 -1.67 10.79 -2.66
CA ILE A 122 -2.42 9.53 -2.75
C ILE A 122 -2.44 8.85 -1.39
N TYR A 123 -3.64 8.50 -0.92
CA TYR A 123 -3.84 7.83 0.35
C TYR A 123 -4.69 6.56 0.21
N TYR A 124 -4.36 5.55 1.01
CA TYR A 124 -5.03 4.26 1.10
C TYR A 124 -5.47 4.02 2.55
N PRO A 125 -6.59 4.61 3.01
CA PRO A 125 -6.99 4.64 4.43
C PRO A 125 -7.32 3.26 5.03
N HIS A 126 -7.50 2.26 4.17
CA HIS A 126 -7.75 0.86 4.51
C HIS A 126 -6.65 -0.06 3.94
N GLY A 127 -5.54 0.51 3.49
CA GLY A 127 -4.39 -0.19 2.91
C GLY A 127 -4.52 -0.49 1.42
N ASN A 128 -3.48 -1.10 0.86
CA ASN A 128 -3.39 -1.44 -0.56
C ASN A 128 -2.43 -2.62 -0.75
N LEU A 129 -2.56 -3.38 -1.85
CA LEU A 129 -1.66 -4.51 -2.11
C LEU A 129 -0.17 -4.11 -2.18
N VAL A 130 0.15 -2.85 -2.51
CA VAL A 130 1.54 -2.38 -2.49
C VAL A 130 2.08 -2.12 -1.09
N LEU A 131 1.27 -2.17 -0.04
CA LEU A 131 1.66 -1.89 1.33
C LEU A 131 1.82 -3.18 2.12
N ALA A 132 2.88 -3.27 2.92
CA ALA A 132 3.16 -4.45 3.75
C ALA A 132 3.85 -4.08 5.06
N ASN A 133 3.63 -4.90 6.08
CA ASN A 133 4.38 -4.91 7.33
C ASN A 133 5.53 -5.91 7.21
N GLU A 134 6.75 -5.47 7.51
CA GLU A 134 7.90 -6.35 7.72
C GLU A 134 7.77 -7.10 9.05
N PRO A 135 8.48 -8.24 9.22
CA PRO A 135 8.49 -8.98 10.48
C PRO A 135 8.90 -8.17 11.71
N PHE A 136 9.68 -7.10 11.52
CA PHE A 136 10.17 -6.23 12.60
C PHE A 136 9.30 -4.98 12.82
N GLY A 137 8.14 -4.90 12.17
CA GLY A 137 7.14 -3.84 12.39
C GLY A 137 7.22 -2.65 11.42
N ASP A 138 8.23 -2.59 10.54
CA ASP A 138 8.33 -1.53 9.54
C ASP A 138 7.20 -1.64 8.51
N GLU A 139 6.55 -0.52 8.22
CA GLU A 139 5.58 -0.42 7.14
C GLU A 139 6.27 0.03 5.85
N VAL A 140 6.23 -0.84 4.85
CA VAL A 140 6.95 -0.68 3.60
C VAL A 140 6.03 -0.66 2.40
N LYS A 141 6.40 0.13 1.39
CA LYS A 141 5.79 0.13 0.07
C LYS A 141 6.60 -0.73 -0.90
N LEU A 142 5.97 -1.77 -1.39
CA LEU A 142 6.49 -2.63 -2.45
C LEU A 142 6.49 -1.85 -3.76
N SER A 143 7.64 -1.82 -4.43
CA SER A 143 7.81 -1.13 -5.72
C SER A 143 8.47 -2.01 -6.77
N ARG A 144 8.24 -1.64 -8.02
CA ARG A 144 8.70 -2.35 -9.21
C ARG A 144 10.23 -2.28 -9.32
N SER A 145 10.86 -3.41 -9.63
CA SER A 145 12.15 -3.47 -10.33
C SER A 145 11.86 -3.34 -11.84
N THR A 146 12.78 -2.78 -12.62
CA THR A 146 12.56 -2.35 -14.03
C THR A 146 11.91 -3.38 -14.98
N ASN A 147 11.93 -4.68 -14.66
CA ASN A 147 11.46 -5.77 -15.52
C ASN A 147 10.35 -6.68 -14.94
N ASP A 148 9.84 -6.44 -13.73
CA ASP A 148 8.95 -7.41 -13.07
C ASP A 148 7.46 -7.03 -13.11
N CYS A 149 6.60 -8.06 -13.18
CA CYS A 149 5.18 -7.95 -12.89
C CYS A 149 5.01 -7.67 -11.38
N LEU A 150 4.63 -6.43 -11.05
CA LEU A 150 4.52 -5.98 -9.66
C LEU A 150 3.62 -6.89 -8.82
N LEU A 151 2.49 -7.31 -9.39
CA LEU A 151 1.52 -8.16 -8.70
C LEU A 151 2.13 -9.52 -8.34
N GLU A 152 2.85 -10.15 -9.26
CA GLU A 152 3.55 -11.41 -9.02
C GLU A 152 4.61 -11.28 -7.92
N LYS A 153 5.37 -10.17 -7.93
CA LYS A 153 6.37 -9.89 -6.88
C LYS A 153 5.73 -9.72 -5.51
N ILE A 154 4.60 -9.01 -5.43
CA ILE A 154 3.83 -8.83 -4.20
C ILE A 154 3.39 -10.19 -3.67
N VAL A 155 2.78 -11.01 -4.54
CA VAL A 155 2.29 -12.35 -4.18
C VAL A 155 3.43 -13.25 -3.70
N LEU A 156 4.53 -13.32 -4.45
CA LEU A 156 5.69 -14.14 -4.10
C LEU A 156 6.26 -13.74 -2.72
N ARG A 157 6.37 -12.44 -2.45
CA ARG A 157 6.91 -11.96 -1.16
C ARG A 157 6.03 -12.35 0.02
N TRP A 158 4.71 -12.44 -0.20
CA TRP A 158 3.75 -12.87 0.81
C TRP A 158 3.76 -14.38 1.01
N GLU A 159 3.82 -15.16 -0.06
CA GLU A 159 3.90 -16.63 0.00
C GLU A 159 5.18 -17.10 0.69
N LEU A 160 6.30 -16.38 0.49
CA LEU A 160 7.57 -16.65 1.17
C LEU A 160 7.60 -16.21 2.65
N GLY A 161 6.50 -15.62 3.17
CA GLY A 161 6.43 -15.17 4.56
C GLY A 161 7.34 -13.97 4.88
N GLY A 162 7.86 -13.29 3.87
CA GLY A 162 8.82 -12.18 4.05
C GLY A 162 8.17 -10.87 4.51
N CYS A 163 6.86 -10.73 4.37
CA CYS A 163 6.08 -9.61 4.89
C CYS A 163 4.59 -9.96 4.94
N THR A 164 3.81 -9.20 5.71
CA THR A 164 2.34 -9.34 5.78
C THR A 164 1.68 -8.16 5.06
N PRO A 165 0.72 -8.36 4.14
CA PRO A 165 -0.01 -7.25 3.54
C PRO A 165 -0.60 -6.29 4.58
N LEU A 166 -0.53 -4.99 4.31
CA LEU A 166 -1.19 -3.98 5.12
C LEU A 166 -2.52 -3.60 4.46
N PHE A 167 -3.60 -4.18 4.97
CA PHE A 167 -4.97 -3.80 4.60
C PHE A 167 -5.96 -4.05 5.75
N VAL A 168 -7.10 -3.37 5.68
CA VAL A 168 -8.24 -3.52 6.59
C VAL A 168 -9.29 -4.34 5.86
N GLY A 169 -9.58 -5.54 6.36
CA GLY A 169 -10.63 -6.40 5.80
C GLY A 169 -12.04 -5.88 6.07
N GLU A 170 -13.02 -6.40 5.32
CA GLU A 170 -14.43 -6.21 5.62
C GLU A 170 -14.80 -6.89 6.95
N GLY A 171 -15.73 -6.30 7.71
CA GLY A 171 -16.07 -6.80 9.04
C GLY A 171 -16.64 -5.74 9.98
N ARG A 172 -16.67 -6.04 11.27
CA ARG A 172 -17.22 -5.15 12.30
C ARG A 172 -16.35 -3.90 12.44
N THR A 173 -16.98 -2.75 12.67
CA THR A 173 -16.29 -1.47 12.88
C THR A 173 -15.20 -1.54 13.95
N ARG A 174 -15.44 -2.26 15.05
CA ARG A 174 -14.45 -2.44 16.12
C ARG A 174 -13.17 -3.11 15.63
N ASP A 175 -13.29 -4.11 14.76
CA ASP A 175 -12.16 -4.85 14.23
C ASP A 175 -11.41 -4.02 13.18
N LYS A 176 -12.15 -3.30 12.32
CA LYS A 176 -11.56 -2.32 11.38
C LYS A 176 -10.74 -1.25 12.12
N MET A 177 -11.32 -0.66 13.15
CA MET A 177 -10.64 0.36 13.97
C MET A 177 -9.43 -0.19 14.72
N ARG A 178 -9.46 -1.46 15.15
CA ARG A 178 -8.31 -2.12 15.76
C ARG A 178 -7.17 -2.26 14.75
N THR A 179 -7.45 -2.66 13.51
CA THR A 179 -6.42 -2.76 12.46
C THR A 179 -5.83 -1.39 12.13
N ILE A 180 -6.67 -0.37 11.94
CA ILE A 180 -6.22 1.01 11.64
C ILE A 180 -5.29 1.51 12.75
N ARG A 181 -5.71 1.43 14.02
CA ARG A 181 -4.94 1.94 15.18
C ARG A 181 -3.62 1.21 15.44
N ASN A 182 -3.47 -0.01 14.89
CA ASN A 182 -2.25 -0.80 15.03
C ASN A 182 -1.27 -0.58 13.89
N SER A 183 -1.60 0.31 12.94
CA SER A 183 -0.75 0.69 11.82
C SER A 183 -0.43 2.16 11.90
N HIS A 184 0.86 2.49 11.75
CA HIS A 184 1.36 3.85 11.81
C HIS A 184 0.83 4.67 10.62
N TYR A 185 0.92 4.11 9.41
CA TYR A 185 0.38 4.64 8.17
C TYR A 185 -1.13 4.81 8.23
N LEU A 186 -1.88 3.74 8.54
CA LEU A 186 -3.34 3.80 8.50
C LEU A 186 -3.90 4.77 9.53
N THR A 187 -3.30 4.84 10.72
CA THR A 187 -3.69 5.83 11.74
C THR A 187 -3.47 7.25 11.23
N ASN A 188 -2.30 7.53 10.65
CA ASN A 188 -1.98 8.85 10.12
C ASN A 188 -2.91 9.26 8.98
N VAL A 189 -3.18 8.35 8.04
CA VAL A 189 -4.11 8.61 6.94
C VAL A 189 -5.52 8.83 7.45
N TYR A 190 -6.03 7.96 8.33
CA TYR A 190 -7.39 8.05 8.88
C TYR A 190 -7.65 9.39 9.58
N ASN A 191 -6.66 9.94 10.29
CA ASN A 191 -6.82 11.23 10.97
C ASN A 191 -6.78 12.44 10.02
N ARG A 192 -6.43 12.24 8.74
CA ARG A 192 -6.20 13.31 7.75
C ARG A 192 -7.19 13.29 6.59
N THR A 193 -8.11 12.33 6.58
CA THR A 193 -9.17 12.13 5.57
C THR A 193 -10.53 12.22 6.21
#